data_AF-A0A6B3HUM4-F1
#
_entry.id   AF-A0A6B3HUM4-F1
#
_cell.length_a   1.000
_cell.length_b   1.000
_cell.length_c   1.000
_cell.angle_alpha   90.00
_cell.angle_beta   90.00
_cell.angle_gamma   90.00
#
_symmetry.space_group_name_H-M   'P 1'
#
loop_
_entity.id
_entity.type
_entity.pdbx_description
1 polymer ?
#
loop_
_entity_poly.entity_id
_entity_poly.type
_entity_poly.pdbx_seq_one_letter_code
_entity_poly.pdbx_strand_id
1 'polypeptide(L)'
;AMRLRAFGPAVHGFLDTIREGHPTTPLLVVSPIHCPIHEHTPGPSATDHSAMGEGRLRFIATGDPAETAAGKLTLTVIRDELARLVGERAATDPHLHHLDGLDLYNGTDHAELPLPDDLHPDPATHRRIAERFAGLVF
;
A
#
# COMPACT_ATOMS: atom_id res chain seq x y z
N ALA A 1 5.92 -16.59 0.31
CA ALA A 1 5.51 -15.18 0.13
C ALA A 1 6.30 -14.55 -1.02
N MET A 2 5.70 -13.56 -1.70
CA MET A 2 6.30 -12.81 -2.81
C MET A 2 7.57 -12.04 -2.36
N ARG A 3 8.48 -11.77 -3.30
CA ARG A 3 9.73 -10.99 -3.11
C ARG A 3 9.80 -9.86 -4.15
N LEU A 4 10.61 -8.84 -3.90
CA LEU A 4 10.78 -7.69 -4.82
C LEU A 4 11.09 -8.11 -6.26
N ARG A 5 11.98 -9.09 -6.45
CA ARG A 5 12.31 -9.64 -7.79
C ARG A 5 11.11 -10.18 -8.57
N ALA A 6 10.05 -10.60 -7.87
CA ALA A 6 8.83 -11.13 -8.46
C ALA A 6 7.68 -10.11 -8.48
N PHE A 7 7.75 -9.07 -7.63
CA PHE A 7 6.71 -8.05 -7.51
C PHE A 7 6.62 -7.18 -8.77
N GLY A 8 7.74 -6.59 -9.22
CA GLY A 8 7.76 -5.76 -10.44
C GLY A 8 7.21 -6.48 -11.68
N PRO A 9 7.71 -7.69 -12.02
CA PRO A 9 7.15 -8.48 -13.12
C PRO A 9 5.67 -8.82 -12.96
N ALA A 10 5.19 -9.10 -11.74
CA ALA A 10 3.78 -9.37 -11.49
C ALA A 10 2.91 -8.13 -11.73
N VAL A 11 3.36 -6.94 -11.32
CA VAL A 11 2.64 -5.68 -11.58
C VAL A 11 2.59 -5.38 -13.07
N HIS A 12 3.70 -5.54 -13.80
CA HIS A 12 3.72 -5.38 -15.25
C HIS A 12 2.72 -6.31 -15.94
N GLY A 13 2.76 -7.61 -15.64
CA GLY A 13 1.84 -8.57 -16.23
C GLY A 13 0.37 -8.28 -15.92
N PHE A 14 0.07 -7.82 -14.69
CA PHE A 14 -1.29 -7.42 -14.31
C PHE A 14 -1.77 -6.21 -15.11
N LEU A 15 -0.95 -5.18 -15.26
CA LEU A 15 -1.27 -4.00 -16.08
C LEU A 15 -1.46 -4.38 -17.56
N ASP A 16 -0.62 -5.26 -18.09
CA ASP A 16 -0.74 -5.76 -19.47
C ASP A 16 -2.05 -6.51 -19.67
N THR A 17 -2.44 -7.38 -18.73
CA THR A 17 -3.72 -8.10 -18.76
C THR A 17 -4.92 -7.13 -18.77
N ILE A 18 -4.88 -6.04 -17.99
CA ILE A 18 -5.94 -5.03 -18.04
C ILE A 18 -5.97 -4.35 -19.41
N ARG A 19 -4.79 -3.99 -19.96
CA ARG A 19 -4.67 -3.30 -21.25
C ARG A 19 -5.11 -4.14 -22.45
N GLU A 20 -5.02 -5.47 -22.37
CA GLU A 20 -5.58 -6.38 -23.39
C GLU A 20 -7.09 -6.17 -23.57
N GLY A 21 -7.84 -5.97 -22.48
CA GLY A 21 -9.28 -5.71 -22.52
C GLY A 21 -9.66 -4.22 -22.58
N HIS A 22 -8.78 -3.34 -22.09
CA HIS A 22 -9.02 -1.92 -21.91
C HIS A 22 -7.84 -1.07 -22.40
N PRO A 23 -7.61 -0.98 -23.73
CA PRO A 23 -6.36 -0.42 -24.28
C PRO A 23 -6.12 1.06 -23.95
N THR A 24 -7.17 1.84 -23.78
CA THR A 24 -7.08 3.30 -23.57
C THR A 24 -7.82 3.81 -22.34
N THR A 25 -8.44 2.93 -21.55
CA THR A 25 -9.14 3.34 -20.33
C THR A 25 -8.14 3.96 -19.34
N PRO A 26 -8.40 5.15 -18.77
CA PRO A 26 -7.56 5.69 -17.71
C PRO A 26 -7.44 4.70 -16.53
N LEU A 27 -6.21 4.39 -16.13
CA LEU A 27 -5.91 3.54 -14.98
C LEU A 27 -5.12 4.35 -13.96
N LEU A 28 -5.61 4.34 -12.73
CA LEU A 28 -4.93 4.94 -11.59
C LEU A 28 -4.43 3.82 -10.67
N VAL A 29 -3.12 3.71 -10.52
CA VAL A 29 -2.48 2.82 -9.56
C VAL A 29 -2.29 3.58 -8.26
N VAL A 30 -2.99 3.16 -7.21
CA VAL A 30 -2.88 3.73 -5.87
C VAL A 30 -1.94 2.86 -5.05
N SER A 31 -0.85 3.43 -4.55
CA SER A 31 0.08 2.72 -3.68
C SER A 31 -0.49 2.56 -2.24
N PRO A 32 0.03 1.64 -1.41
CA PRO A 32 -0.49 1.44 -0.07
C PRO A 32 -0.47 2.72 0.78
N ILE A 33 -1.53 2.93 1.58
CA ILE A 33 -1.58 3.97 2.60
C ILE A 33 -0.64 3.66 3.77
N HIS A 34 -0.38 4.64 4.62
CA HIS A 34 0.44 4.46 5.81
C HIS A 34 -0.12 3.41 6.78
N CYS A 35 0.74 2.49 7.24
CA CYS A 35 0.43 1.54 8.30
C CYS A 35 1.70 1.31 9.13
N PRO A 36 1.77 1.83 10.37
CA PRO A 36 3.02 1.85 11.14
C PRO A 36 3.70 0.48 11.27
N ILE A 37 2.92 -0.58 11.49
CA ILE A 37 3.47 -1.93 11.70
C ILE A 37 4.15 -2.49 10.45
N HIS A 38 3.88 -1.94 9.26
CA HIS A 38 4.41 -2.44 7.99
C HIS A 38 5.24 -1.45 7.17
N GLU A 39 5.49 -0.23 7.65
CA GLU A 39 6.37 0.72 6.95
C GLU A 39 7.77 0.14 6.72
N HIS A 40 8.34 -0.50 7.74
CA HIS A 40 9.70 -1.02 7.72
C HIS A 40 9.83 -2.48 8.18
N THR A 41 8.72 -3.13 8.48
CA THR A 41 8.70 -4.53 8.90
C THR A 41 7.84 -5.32 7.92
N PRO A 42 8.40 -6.32 7.21
CA PRO A 42 7.63 -7.12 6.29
C PRO A 42 6.64 -8.01 7.03
N GLY A 43 5.68 -8.57 6.29
CA GLY A 43 4.77 -9.57 6.83
C GLY A 43 5.45 -10.87 7.30
N PRO A 44 4.67 -11.75 7.95
CA PRO A 44 3.21 -11.70 8.02
C PRO A 44 2.68 -10.80 9.15
N SER A 45 1.45 -10.32 8.97
CA SER A 45 0.64 -9.74 10.05
C SER A 45 0.07 -10.88 10.89
N ALA A 46 0.07 -10.72 12.22
CA ALA A 46 -0.52 -11.67 13.15
C ALA A 46 -1.35 -10.93 14.20
N THR A 47 -2.30 -11.62 14.82
CA THR A 47 -3.05 -11.09 15.96
C THR A 47 -2.12 -10.97 17.17
N ASP A 48 -2.19 -9.85 17.87
CA ASP A 48 -1.50 -9.68 19.14
C ASP A 48 -2.24 -10.44 20.26
N HIS A 49 -1.71 -11.62 20.59
CA HIS A 49 -2.27 -12.45 21.66
C HIS A 49 -2.13 -11.83 23.05
N SER A 50 -1.20 -10.89 23.25
CA SER A 50 -1.06 -10.19 24.54
C SER A 50 -2.19 -9.17 24.75
N ALA A 51 -2.59 -8.46 23.70
CA ALA A 51 -3.72 -7.53 23.72
C ALA A 51 -5.10 -8.23 23.80
N MET A 52 -5.18 -9.48 23.36
CA MET A 52 -6.43 -10.25 23.38
C MET A 52 -6.95 -10.52 24.81
N GLY A 53 -6.04 -10.58 25.80
CA GLY A 53 -6.40 -10.65 27.23
C GLY A 53 -7.10 -9.39 27.75
N GLU A 54 -6.99 -8.26 27.03
CA GLU A 54 -7.61 -6.98 27.37
C GLU A 54 -8.92 -6.74 26.60
N GLY A 55 -9.41 -7.73 25.85
CA GLY A 55 -10.60 -7.61 25.01
C GLY A 55 -10.42 -6.73 23.78
N ARG A 56 -9.17 -6.46 23.37
CA ARG A 56 -8.82 -5.65 22.20
C ARG A 56 -8.20 -6.52 21.11
N LEU A 57 -8.71 -6.39 19.89
CA LEU A 57 -8.08 -6.98 18.70
C LEU A 57 -7.04 -5.99 18.16
N ARG A 58 -5.78 -6.39 18.14
CA ARG A 58 -4.67 -5.64 17.54
C ARG A 58 -3.85 -6.55 16.64
N PHE A 59 -3.13 -5.95 15.71
CA PHE A 59 -2.23 -6.65 14.80
C PHE A 59 -0.78 -6.22 14.99
N ILE A 60 0.13 -7.16 14.78
CA ILE A 60 1.57 -6.93 14.76
C ILE A 60 2.19 -7.50 13.49
N ALA A 61 3.25 -6.86 13.02
CA ALA A 61 4.12 -7.46 12.01
C ALA A 61 5.12 -8.38 12.70
N THR A 62 5.18 -9.63 12.23
CA THR A 62 6.05 -10.68 12.82
C THR A 62 7.24 -11.02 11.93
N GLY A 63 7.40 -10.33 10.81
CA GLY A 63 8.57 -10.46 9.95
C GLY A 63 9.81 -9.81 10.54
N ASP A 64 10.98 -10.20 10.05
CA ASP A 64 12.25 -9.58 10.40
C ASP A 64 12.55 -8.41 9.42
N PRO A 65 12.73 -7.17 9.91
CA PRO A 65 13.12 -6.03 9.08
C PRO A 65 14.38 -6.27 8.24
N ALA A 66 15.35 -7.06 8.74
CA ALA A 66 16.59 -7.37 8.04
C ALA A 66 16.36 -8.18 6.75
N GLU A 67 15.26 -8.91 6.66
CA GLU A 67 14.91 -9.70 5.46
C GLU A 67 14.47 -8.83 4.27
N THR A 68 14.32 -7.51 4.46
CA THR A 68 14.14 -6.55 3.36
C THR A 68 15.33 -6.59 2.40
N ALA A 69 16.57 -6.78 2.90
CA ALA A 69 17.76 -6.97 2.08
C ALA A 69 17.68 -8.24 1.22
N ALA A 70 16.94 -9.26 1.67
CA ALA A 70 16.62 -10.46 0.91
C ALA A 70 15.35 -10.30 0.05
N GLY A 71 14.90 -9.06 -0.17
CA GLY A 71 13.77 -8.70 -1.02
C GLY A 71 12.39 -9.01 -0.43
N LYS A 72 12.24 -9.13 0.91
CA LYS A 72 10.88 -9.04 1.49
C LYS A 72 10.33 -7.63 1.27
N LEU A 73 9.01 -7.54 1.18
CA LEU A 73 8.31 -6.31 0.88
C LEU A 73 7.81 -5.66 2.16
N THR A 74 8.15 -4.38 2.34
CA THR A 74 7.53 -3.45 3.28
C THR A 74 6.65 -2.47 2.51
N LEU A 75 5.83 -1.66 3.17
CA LEU A 75 5.02 -0.66 2.47
C LEU A 75 5.88 0.39 1.78
N THR A 76 7.02 0.79 2.36
CA THR A 76 7.95 1.73 1.70
C THR A 76 8.49 1.14 0.40
N VAL A 77 8.94 -0.13 0.42
CA VAL A 77 9.45 -0.81 -0.77
C VAL A 77 8.37 -0.93 -1.85
N ILE A 78 7.13 -1.24 -1.45
CA ILE A 78 6.00 -1.35 -2.39
C ILE A 78 5.68 0.02 -3.01
N ARG A 79 5.62 1.09 -2.20
CA ARG A 79 5.36 2.46 -2.69
C ARG A 79 6.43 2.90 -3.69
N ASP A 80 7.70 2.72 -3.35
CA ASP A 80 8.82 3.10 -4.21
C ASP A 80 8.79 2.35 -5.55
N GLU A 81 8.53 1.04 -5.50
CA GLU A 81 8.53 0.20 -6.69
C GLU A 81 7.32 0.47 -7.60
N LEU A 82 6.14 0.73 -7.03
CA LEU A 82 4.96 1.12 -7.82
C LEU A 82 5.16 2.49 -8.48
N ALA A 83 5.69 3.48 -7.75
CA ALA A 83 5.96 4.80 -8.29
C ALA A 83 6.98 4.73 -9.45
N ARG A 84 8.08 3.98 -9.26
CA ARG A 84 9.09 3.75 -10.30
C ARG A 84 8.47 3.09 -11.54
N LEU A 85 7.77 1.97 -11.35
CA LEU A 85 7.21 1.17 -12.45
C LEU A 85 6.17 1.95 -13.26
N VAL A 86 5.28 2.67 -12.58
CA VAL A 86 4.27 3.50 -13.26
C VAL A 86 4.93 4.69 -13.95
N GLY A 87 5.90 5.34 -13.32
CA GLY A 87 6.65 6.45 -13.94
C GLY A 87 7.38 6.04 -15.21
N GLU A 88 8.00 4.86 -15.24
CA GLU A 88 8.64 4.29 -16.43
C GLU A 88 7.62 3.99 -17.54
N ARG A 89 6.47 3.39 -17.17
CA ARG A 89 5.42 3.04 -18.14
C ARG A 89 4.66 4.24 -18.69
N ALA A 90 4.52 5.31 -17.92
CA ALA A 90 3.82 6.52 -18.36
C ALA A 90 4.47 7.17 -19.61
N ALA A 91 5.74 6.86 -19.89
CA ALA A 91 6.41 7.30 -21.11
C ALA A 91 5.80 6.71 -22.40
N THR A 92 5.15 5.54 -22.31
CA THR A 92 4.55 4.85 -23.46
C THR A 92 3.05 4.58 -23.29
N ASP A 93 2.51 4.70 -22.07
CA ASP A 93 1.08 4.62 -21.76
C ASP A 93 0.61 5.93 -21.09
N PRO A 94 0.09 6.90 -21.86
CA PRO A 94 -0.34 8.19 -21.31
C PRO A 94 -1.61 8.10 -20.45
N HIS A 95 -2.27 6.94 -20.40
CA HIS A 95 -3.47 6.69 -19.61
C HIS A 95 -3.17 5.94 -18.31
N LEU A 96 -1.89 5.75 -17.96
CA LEU A 96 -1.48 5.15 -16.70
C LEU A 96 -0.98 6.22 -15.75
N HIS A 97 -1.59 6.29 -14.57
CA HIS A 97 -1.33 7.31 -13.57
C HIS A 97 -1.01 6.67 -12.23
N HIS A 98 -0.23 7.37 -11.41
CA HIS A 98 0.10 6.94 -10.05
C HIS A 98 -0.49 7.94 -9.05
N LEU A 99 -1.06 7.42 -7.96
CA LEU A 99 -1.42 8.18 -6.77
C LEU A 99 -0.68 7.58 -5.58
N ASP A 100 0.12 8.39 -4.87
CA ASP A 100 0.78 7.95 -3.65
C ASP A 100 -0.27 7.77 -2.55
N GLY A 101 -0.33 6.59 -1.94
CA GLY A 101 -1.21 6.31 -0.81
C GLY A 101 -0.96 7.25 0.39
N LEU A 102 0.23 7.82 0.51
CA LEU A 102 0.53 8.82 1.54
C LEU A 102 -0.18 10.17 1.31
N ASP A 103 -0.61 10.46 0.09
CA ASP A 103 -1.48 11.62 -0.18
C ASP A 103 -2.91 11.38 0.33
N LEU A 104 -3.30 10.13 0.51
CA LEU A 104 -4.60 9.75 1.07
C LEU A 104 -4.56 9.65 2.60
N TYR A 105 -3.55 8.98 3.14
CA TYR A 105 -3.36 8.81 4.59
C TYR A 105 -1.89 8.53 4.92
N ASN A 106 -1.28 9.44 5.68
CA ASN A 106 0.13 9.42 6.07
C ASN A 106 0.35 9.33 7.60
N GLY A 107 1.61 9.40 8.03
CA GLY A 107 1.98 9.33 9.45
C GLY A 107 1.44 10.49 10.30
N THR A 108 1.25 11.67 9.72
CA THR A 108 0.61 12.80 10.42
C THR A 108 -0.87 12.51 10.64
N ASP A 109 -1.56 11.99 9.61
CA ASP A 109 -2.97 11.59 9.76
C ASP A 109 -3.13 10.48 10.80
N HIS A 110 -2.20 9.52 10.86
CA HIS A 110 -2.22 8.47 11.87
C HIS A 110 -2.09 9.02 13.30
N ALA A 111 -1.35 10.11 13.50
CA ALA A 111 -1.27 10.75 14.81
C ALA A 111 -2.62 11.38 15.24
N GLU A 112 -3.44 11.82 14.27
CA GLU A 112 -4.77 12.40 14.51
C GLU A 112 -5.88 11.34 14.58
N LEU A 113 -5.82 10.35 13.69
CA LEU A 113 -6.82 9.32 13.42
C LEU A 113 -6.14 7.94 13.36
N PRO A 114 -5.68 7.42 14.51
CA PRO A 114 -4.91 6.17 14.57
C PRO A 114 -5.71 4.97 14.08
N LEU A 115 -5.00 3.94 13.61
CA LEU A 115 -5.63 2.67 13.23
C LEU A 115 -6.02 1.92 14.51
N PRO A 116 -7.32 1.67 14.78
CA PRO A 116 -7.78 1.12 16.06
C PRO A 116 -7.22 -0.27 16.40
N ASP A 117 -6.85 -1.05 15.38
CA ASP A 117 -6.25 -2.38 15.51
C ASP A 117 -4.79 -2.43 14.99
N ASP A 118 -4.17 -1.25 14.80
CA ASP A 118 -2.86 -1.03 14.18
C ASP A 118 -2.74 -1.40 12.69
N LEU A 119 -3.83 -1.79 12.03
CA LEU A 119 -3.79 -2.25 10.63
C LEU A 119 -4.84 -1.60 9.73
N HIS A 120 -6.09 -1.47 10.19
CA HIS A 120 -7.22 -1.06 9.36
C HIS A 120 -7.72 0.32 9.73
N PRO A 121 -8.08 1.17 8.75
CA PRO A 121 -8.78 2.42 9.00
C PRO A 121 -10.14 2.19 9.68
N ASP A 122 -10.52 3.08 10.58
CA ASP A 122 -11.88 3.12 11.13
C ASP A 122 -12.82 3.92 10.19
N PRO A 123 -14.14 4.04 10.51
CA PRO A 123 -15.06 4.82 9.68
C PRO A 123 -14.70 6.31 9.52
N ALA A 124 -14.05 6.94 10.50
CA ALA A 124 -13.63 8.33 10.41
C ALA A 124 -12.40 8.48 9.51
N THR A 125 -11.42 7.60 9.65
CA THR A 125 -10.24 7.53 8.78
C THR A 125 -10.63 7.21 7.34
N HIS A 126 -11.57 6.28 7.12
CA HIS A 126 -12.11 6.01 5.80
C HIS A 126 -12.75 7.25 5.14
N ARG A 127 -13.48 8.07 5.91
CA ARG A 127 -14.05 9.32 5.40
C ARG A 127 -12.96 10.29 4.94
N ARG A 128 -11.92 10.49 5.75
CA ARG A 128 -10.76 11.34 5.38
C ARG A 128 -10.09 10.87 4.09
N ILE A 129 -9.86 9.56 3.96
CA ILE A 129 -9.29 8.95 2.76
C ILE A 129 -10.19 9.21 1.55
N ALA A 130 -11.50 9.00 1.69
CA ALA A 130 -12.46 9.18 0.60
C ALA A 130 -12.54 10.64 0.13
N GLU A 131 -12.56 11.61 1.05
CA GLU A 131 -12.58 13.04 0.74
C GLU A 131 -11.34 13.47 -0.05
N ARG A 132 -10.15 13.00 0.35
CA ARG A 132 -8.91 13.30 -0.38
C ARG A 132 -8.85 12.59 -1.72
N PHE A 133 -9.24 11.32 -1.77
CA PHE A 133 -9.29 10.57 -3.02
C PHE A 133 -10.17 11.29 -4.05
N ALA A 134 -11.38 11.70 -3.66
CA ALA A 134 -12.30 12.43 -4.54
C ALA A 134 -11.72 13.76 -5.07
N GLY A 135 -10.82 14.41 -4.34
CA GLY A 135 -10.15 15.64 -4.77
C GLY A 135 -8.90 15.43 -5.62
N LEU A 136 -8.34 14.22 -5.66
CA LEU A 136 -7.09 13.90 -6.34
C LEU A 136 -7.29 13.09 -7.64
N VAL A 137 -8.46 12.46 -7.78
CA VAL A 137 -8.82 11.69 -8.99
C VAL A 137 -9.50 12.55 -10.04
N PHE A 138 -9.50 12.06 -11.27
CA PHE A 138 -10.00 12.72 -12.47
C PHE A 138 -10.92 11.79 -13.26
#